data_AF-A0A3D0HHT0-F1
#
_entry.id   AF-A0A3D0HHT0-F1
#
_cell.length_a   1.000
_cell.length_b   1.000
_cell.length_c   1.000
_cell.angle_alpha   90.00
_cell.angle_beta   90.00
_cell.angle_gamma   90.00
#
_symmetry.space_group_name_H-M   'P 1'
#
loop_
_entity.id
_entity.type
_entity.pdbx_description
1 polymer ?
#
loop_
_entity_poly.entity_id
_entity_poly.type
_entity_poly.pdbx_seq_one_letter_code
_entity_poly.pdbx_strand_id
1 'polypeptide(L)'
;MIKPFSHVVVDGSNLATEGRTEPSLKQLNEAVLAFMKEFPGTKVTVVVDATFGHRVDRRERAEFDEAINNNELVAPPAGAVGRGDGFVLTIADKVKASVLSNDSYQEFHDQYKWLFDEGRLIGGKPVPNVGWVFIQRLPVRKQAGRETAATLRRAKSTRAVMRPMPVPKSPPPSSRAVATAVKSQATSVKAGAATKSAQPPKLNDLTTFLNFVEKNPIGTKAKGSV
;
A
#
# COMPACT_ATOMS: atom_id res chain seq x y z
N MET A 1 -27.04 14.89 6.28
CA MET A 1 -26.47 16.23 6.54
C MET A 1 -25.06 16.00 7.05
N ILE A 2 -24.03 16.39 6.31
CA ILE A 2 -22.63 16.22 6.73
C ILE A 2 -22.42 17.07 7.97
N LYS A 3 -21.89 16.49 9.05
CA LYS A 3 -21.60 17.24 10.28
C LYS A 3 -20.61 18.37 9.94
N PRO A 4 -20.90 19.63 10.30
CA PRO A 4 -19.94 20.71 10.11
C PRO A 4 -18.68 20.44 10.92
N PHE A 5 -17.51 20.55 10.31
CA PHE A 5 -16.24 20.37 11.00
C PHE A 5 -15.90 21.66 11.76
N SER A 6 -15.69 21.57 13.07
CA SER A 6 -15.27 22.75 13.85
C SER A 6 -13.78 23.06 13.66
N HIS A 7 -12.97 22.01 13.59
CA HIS A 7 -11.52 22.10 13.41
C HIS A 7 -11.05 20.91 12.57
N VAL A 8 -10.16 21.16 11.62
CA VAL A 8 -9.54 20.15 10.76
C VAL A 8 -8.03 20.31 10.77
N VAL A 9 -7.34 19.20 10.99
CA VAL A 9 -5.88 19.11 10.86
C VAL A 9 -5.58 18.48 9.51
N VAL A 10 -4.83 19.19 8.68
CA VAL A 10 -4.45 18.75 7.34
C VAL A 10 -3.07 18.13 7.39
N ASP A 11 -2.95 16.91 6.90
CA ASP A 11 -1.67 16.29 6.60
C ASP A 11 -1.13 16.86 5.28
N GLY A 12 -0.40 17.95 5.39
CA GLY A 12 0.09 18.71 4.25
C GLY A 12 1.10 17.92 3.42
N SER A 13 1.90 17.06 4.05
CA SER A 13 2.88 16.24 3.33
C SER A 13 2.21 15.17 2.45
N ASN A 14 1.14 14.56 2.95
CA ASN A 14 0.32 13.63 2.17
C ASN A 14 -0.37 14.34 1.00
N LEU A 15 -1.10 15.43 1.27
CA LEU A 15 -1.87 16.14 0.24
C LEU A 15 -0.98 16.80 -0.84
N ALA A 16 0.16 17.35 -0.45
CA ALA A 16 1.11 17.95 -1.40
C ALA A 16 1.73 16.93 -2.36
N THR A 17 1.76 15.65 -1.98
CA THR A 17 2.35 14.56 -2.78
C THR A 17 1.29 13.75 -3.52
N GLU A 18 0.00 14.02 -3.31
CA GLU A 18 -1.10 13.25 -3.93
C GLU A 18 -1.00 13.28 -5.46
N GLY A 19 -0.92 12.11 -6.09
CA GLY A 19 -0.78 11.99 -7.55
C GLY A 19 0.58 12.41 -8.12
N ARG A 20 1.60 12.64 -7.28
CA ARG A 20 2.93 13.13 -7.68
C ARG A 20 4.06 12.32 -7.02
N THR A 21 5.26 12.41 -7.59
CA THR A 21 6.49 11.84 -6.99
C THR A 21 7.16 12.81 -6.02
N GLU A 22 7.04 14.10 -6.28
CA GLU A 22 7.59 15.18 -5.46
C GLU A 22 6.46 16.05 -4.89
N PRO A 23 6.59 16.50 -3.62
CA PRO A 23 5.59 17.35 -3.01
C PRO A 23 5.54 18.72 -3.68
N SER A 24 4.34 19.31 -3.77
CA SER A 24 4.15 20.69 -4.27
C SER A 24 3.39 21.53 -3.26
N LEU A 25 3.92 22.71 -2.95
CA LEU A 25 3.28 23.67 -2.06
C LEU A 25 2.03 24.26 -2.71
N LYS A 26 2.10 24.58 -4.01
CA LYS A 26 0.95 25.04 -4.79
C LYS A 26 -0.24 24.09 -4.72
N GLN A 27 0.01 22.78 -4.86
CA GLN A 27 -1.04 21.77 -4.75
C GLN A 27 -1.66 21.74 -3.35
N LEU A 28 -0.85 21.85 -2.30
CA LEU A 28 -1.33 21.93 -0.91
C LEU A 28 -2.21 23.16 -0.70
N ASN A 29 -1.77 24.33 -1.19
CA ASN A 29 -2.53 25.56 -1.08
C ASN A 29 -3.89 25.46 -1.80
N GLU A 30 -3.90 24.94 -3.03
CA GLU A 30 -5.13 24.69 -3.78
C GLU A 30 -6.09 23.75 -3.02
N ALA A 31 -5.57 22.72 -2.35
CA ALA A 31 -6.37 21.80 -1.55
C ALA A 31 -6.98 22.49 -0.32
N VAL A 32 -6.17 23.25 0.42
CA VAL A 32 -6.60 23.94 1.64
C VAL A 32 -7.65 25.01 1.31
N LEU A 33 -7.43 25.80 0.27
CA LEU A 33 -8.39 26.83 -0.17
C LEU A 33 -9.70 26.20 -0.65
N ALA A 34 -9.64 25.10 -1.41
CA ALA A 34 -10.84 24.37 -1.82
C ALA A 34 -11.61 23.84 -0.60
N PHE A 35 -10.91 23.30 0.39
CA PHE A 35 -11.52 22.81 1.62
C PHE A 35 -12.20 23.93 2.42
N MET A 36 -11.53 25.06 2.60
CA MET A 36 -12.09 26.22 3.31
C MET A 36 -13.31 26.80 2.60
N LYS A 37 -13.33 26.76 1.25
CA LYS A 37 -14.48 27.19 0.45
C LYS A 37 -15.67 26.24 0.59
N GLU A 38 -15.43 24.93 0.63
CA GLU A 38 -16.49 23.93 0.78
C GLU A 38 -17.06 23.91 2.22
N PHE A 39 -16.21 24.12 3.23
CA PHE A 39 -16.59 24.11 4.64
C PHE A 39 -16.29 25.46 5.32
N PRO A 40 -17.04 26.53 4.98
CA PRO A 40 -16.82 27.85 5.57
C PRO A 40 -17.00 27.82 7.08
N GLY A 41 -16.12 28.52 7.81
CA GLY A 41 -16.13 28.57 9.28
C GLY A 41 -15.34 27.46 9.98
N THR A 42 -14.78 26.51 9.22
CA THR A 42 -13.88 25.48 9.77
C THR A 42 -12.51 26.08 10.08
N LYS A 43 -11.99 25.83 11.28
CA LYS A 43 -10.58 26.16 11.59
C LYS A 43 -9.67 25.11 10.97
N VAL A 44 -8.76 25.53 10.10
CA VAL A 44 -7.83 24.63 9.42
C VAL A 44 -6.43 24.83 9.99
N THR A 45 -5.77 23.74 10.37
CA THR A 45 -4.36 23.73 10.77
C THR A 45 -3.62 22.80 9.84
N VAL A 46 -2.65 23.32 9.09
CA VAL A 46 -1.88 22.53 8.15
C VAL A 46 -0.58 22.11 8.80
N VAL A 47 -0.31 20.80 8.79
CA VAL A 47 0.87 20.21 9.40
C VAL A 47 1.71 19.56 8.30
N VAL A 48 3.00 19.84 8.31
CA VAL A 48 3.97 19.32 7.33
C VAL A 48 5.08 18.59 8.04
N ASP A 49 5.61 17.50 7.47
CA ASP A 49 6.74 16.79 8.04
C ASP A 49 8.01 17.66 8.05
N ALA A 50 8.93 17.40 8.98
CA ALA A 50 10.19 18.12 9.11
C ALA A 50 11.05 18.02 7.83
N THR A 51 10.89 16.95 7.04
CA THR A 51 11.62 16.77 5.78
C THR A 51 11.00 17.49 4.59
N PHE A 52 9.79 18.06 4.75
CA PHE A 52 9.00 18.62 3.65
C PHE A 52 9.73 19.76 2.92
N GLY A 53 10.25 20.74 3.67
CA GLY A 53 10.96 21.89 3.08
C GLY A 53 12.20 21.53 2.26
N HIS A 54 12.81 20.36 2.51
CA HIS A 54 13.92 19.88 1.70
C HIS A 54 13.47 19.20 0.41
N ARG A 55 12.29 18.58 0.43
CA ARG A 55 11.72 17.80 -0.68
C ARG A 55 10.94 18.64 -1.69
N VAL A 56 10.42 19.80 -1.28
CA VAL A 56 9.73 20.73 -2.17
C VAL A 56 10.71 21.39 -3.14
N ASP A 57 10.21 21.81 -4.31
CA ASP A 57 11.00 22.49 -5.33
C ASP A 57 11.72 23.71 -4.74
N ARG A 58 12.95 23.96 -5.18
CA ARG A 58 13.76 25.09 -4.71
C ARG A 58 13.06 26.44 -4.85
N ARG A 59 12.19 26.59 -5.86
CA ARG A 59 11.43 27.82 -6.12
C ARG A 59 10.32 28.06 -5.09
N GLU A 60 9.77 27.00 -4.51
CA GLU A 60 8.68 27.08 -3.52
C GLU A 60 9.20 27.17 -2.07
N ARG A 61 10.53 27.00 -1.84
CA ARG A 61 11.11 27.02 -0.48
C ARG A 61 10.94 28.36 0.23
N ALA A 62 11.10 29.47 -0.49
CA ALA A 62 10.93 30.80 0.12
C ALA A 62 9.49 31.00 0.61
N GLU A 63 8.51 30.59 -0.20
CA GLU A 63 7.09 30.64 0.16
C GLU A 63 6.77 29.68 1.32
N PHE A 64 7.40 28.51 1.35
CA PHE A 64 7.29 27.57 2.47
C PHE A 64 7.81 28.17 3.79
N ASP A 65 9.01 28.75 3.77
CA ASP A 65 9.61 29.36 4.96
C ASP A 65 8.80 30.56 5.46
N GLU A 66 8.24 31.35 4.54
CA GLU A 66 7.32 32.44 4.85
C GLU A 66 6.01 31.93 5.48
N ALA A 67 5.42 30.87 4.94
CA ALA A 67 4.20 30.27 5.48
C ALA A 67 4.41 29.66 6.89
N ILE A 68 5.61 29.15 7.19
CA ILE A 68 5.98 28.72 8.54
C ILE A 68 6.09 29.95 9.47
N ASN A 69 6.76 31.02 9.04
CA ASN A 69 6.92 32.25 9.83
C ASN A 69 5.59 32.96 10.10
N ASN A 70 4.64 32.87 9.17
CA ASN A 70 3.28 33.42 9.31
C ASN A 70 2.36 32.53 10.14
N ASN A 71 2.86 31.43 10.71
CA ASN A 71 2.10 30.42 11.45
C ASN A 71 0.96 29.75 10.64
N GLU A 72 1.06 29.77 9.31
CA GLU A 72 0.08 29.13 8.41
C GLU A 72 0.36 27.62 8.28
N LEU A 73 1.65 27.25 8.33
CA LEU A 73 2.12 25.86 8.36
C LEU A 73 2.74 25.55 9.72
N VAL A 74 2.47 24.35 10.23
CA VAL A 74 3.08 23.84 11.47
C VAL A 74 4.02 22.69 11.12
N ALA A 75 5.31 22.87 11.36
CA ALA A 75 6.29 21.80 11.25
C ALA A 75 6.62 21.23 12.64
N PRO A 76 6.68 19.90 12.81
CA PRO A 76 7.14 19.29 14.05
C PRO A 76 8.64 19.54 14.25
N PRO A 77 9.12 19.58 15.51
CA PRO A 77 10.55 19.61 15.78
C PRO A 77 11.23 18.35 15.23
N ALA A 78 12.46 18.51 14.74
CA ALA A 78 13.23 17.40 14.20
C ALA A 78 13.41 16.28 15.24
N GLY A 79 13.18 15.02 14.83
CA GLY A 79 13.34 13.86 15.70
C GLY A 79 12.15 13.53 16.61
N ALA A 80 10.99 14.17 16.42
CA ALA A 80 9.76 13.81 17.14
C ALA A 80 9.39 12.32 16.93
N VAL A 81 9.08 11.64 18.04
CA VAL A 81 8.66 10.24 18.05
C VAL A 81 7.33 10.11 17.28
N GLY A 82 7.32 9.33 16.20
CA GLY A 82 6.14 9.13 15.36
C GLY A 82 6.13 9.89 14.03
N ARG A 83 7.22 10.58 13.65
CA ARG A 83 7.32 11.34 12.38
C ARG A 83 6.26 12.44 12.26
N GLY A 84 6.16 13.13 11.11
CA GLY A 84 5.09 14.10 10.83
C GLY A 84 3.69 13.57 11.13
N ASP A 85 3.42 12.30 10.78
CA ASP A 85 2.13 11.63 10.99
C ASP A 85 1.69 11.60 12.47
N GLY A 86 2.61 11.23 13.37
CA GLY A 86 2.31 11.20 14.81
C GLY A 86 1.96 12.58 15.36
N PHE A 87 2.58 13.63 14.82
CA PHE A 87 2.31 15.00 15.22
C PHE A 87 0.93 15.49 14.73
N VAL A 88 0.56 15.17 13.49
CA VAL A 88 -0.80 15.39 12.94
C VAL A 88 -1.85 14.80 13.87
N LEU A 89 -1.68 13.51 14.22
CA LEU A 89 -2.63 12.79 15.07
C LEU A 89 -2.67 13.32 16.50
N THR A 90 -1.53 13.72 17.05
CA THR A 90 -1.45 14.30 18.40
C THR A 90 -2.23 15.61 18.49
N ILE A 91 -2.10 16.50 17.49
CA ILE A 91 -2.87 17.75 17.44
C ILE A 91 -4.36 17.42 17.31
N ALA A 92 -4.72 16.54 16.39
CA ALA A 92 -6.11 16.19 16.12
C ALA A 92 -6.81 15.55 17.33
N ASP A 93 -6.10 14.78 18.14
CA ASP A 93 -6.65 14.23 19.39
C ASP A 93 -6.83 15.30 20.47
N LYS A 94 -5.84 16.19 20.64
CA LYS A 94 -5.88 17.28 21.64
C LYS A 94 -7.03 18.26 21.41
N VAL A 95 -7.24 18.69 20.17
CA VAL A 95 -8.30 19.65 19.82
C VAL A 95 -9.60 18.96 19.38
N LYS A 96 -9.65 17.63 19.43
CA LYS A 96 -10.77 16.82 18.93
C LYS A 96 -11.18 17.21 17.51
N ALA A 97 -10.21 17.49 16.66
CA ALA A 97 -10.38 17.83 15.25
C ALA A 97 -10.48 16.59 14.34
N SER A 98 -11.02 16.78 13.14
CA SER A 98 -10.95 15.77 12.07
C SER A 98 -9.62 15.88 11.32
N VAL A 99 -9.16 14.79 10.72
CA VAL A 99 -7.90 14.75 9.96
C VAL A 99 -8.22 14.69 8.46
N LEU A 100 -7.59 15.56 7.68
CA LEU A 100 -7.62 15.51 6.21
C LEU A 100 -6.32 14.85 5.72
N SER A 101 -6.42 13.57 5.34
CA SER A 101 -5.31 12.77 4.80
C SER A 101 -5.85 11.54 4.06
N ASN A 102 -5.11 11.08 3.05
CA ASN A 102 -5.37 9.81 2.40
C ASN A 102 -4.65 8.62 3.06
N ASP A 103 -3.73 8.88 4.00
CA ASP A 103 -3.12 7.81 4.78
C ASP A 103 -4.14 7.16 5.72
N SER A 104 -3.97 5.86 5.95
CA SER A 104 -4.72 5.14 6.96
C SER A 104 -4.07 5.18 8.34
N TYR A 105 -2.84 5.66 8.51
CA TYR A 105 -2.14 5.74 9.80
C TYR A 105 -2.08 4.40 10.53
N GLN A 106 -1.82 3.32 9.78
CA GLN A 106 -1.90 1.96 10.27
C GLN A 106 -1.01 1.67 11.48
N GLU A 107 0.11 2.39 11.60
CA GLU A 107 1.05 2.26 12.73
C GLU A 107 0.50 2.82 14.04
N PHE A 108 -0.48 3.71 13.97
CA PHE A 108 -1.01 4.43 15.12
C PHE A 108 -2.42 3.98 15.53
N HIS A 109 -2.98 2.95 14.89
CA HIS A 109 -4.33 2.44 15.19
C HIS A 109 -4.50 1.97 16.64
N ASP A 110 -3.44 1.43 17.24
CA ASP A 110 -3.46 0.98 18.62
C ASP A 110 -3.53 2.15 19.62
N GLN A 111 -2.92 3.28 19.26
CA GLN A 111 -2.86 4.49 20.08
C GLN A 111 -4.09 5.38 19.88
N TYR A 112 -4.51 5.58 18.63
CA TYR A 112 -5.59 6.50 18.25
C TYR A 112 -6.79 5.73 17.69
N LYS A 113 -7.48 5.00 18.57
CA LYS A 113 -8.70 4.24 18.21
C LYS A 113 -9.83 5.12 17.68
N TRP A 114 -9.84 6.39 18.08
CA TRP A 114 -10.81 7.38 17.60
C TRP A 114 -10.76 7.59 16.08
N LEU A 115 -9.66 7.22 15.40
CA LEU A 115 -9.56 7.32 13.94
C LEU A 115 -10.67 6.55 13.21
N PHE A 116 -11.27 5.56 13.87
CA PHE A 116 -12.38 4.77 13.32
C PHE A 116 -13.76 5.37 13.59
N ASP A 117 -13.85 6.46 14.34
CA ASP A 117 -15.12 7.14 14.59
C ASP A 117 -15.52 7.94 13.34
N GLU A 118 -16.83 8.04 13.09
CA GLU A 118 -17.34 8.74 11.92
C GLU A 118 -16.97 10.23 11.92
N GLY A 119 -16.58 10.74 10.74
CA GLY A 119 -16.18 12.13 10.57
C GLY A 119 -14.79 12.46 11.09
N ARG A 120 -14.00 11.50 11.56
CA ARG A 120 -12.63 11.75 12.06
C ARG A 120 -11.55 11.74 10.98
N LEU A 121 -11.78 11.07 9.85
CA LEU A 121 -10.86 11.04 8.72
C LEU A 121 -11.57 11.47 7.44
N ILE A 122 -10.93 12.35 6.69
CA ILE A 122 -11.38 12.91 5.43
C ILE A 122 -10.30 12.61 4.41
N GLY A 123 -10.67 11.97 3.31
CA GLY A 123 -9.80 11.82 2.14
C GLY A 123 -10.00 12.99 1.19
N GLY A 124 -8.93 13.41 0.53
CA GLY A 124 -8.96 14.46 -0.49
C GLY A 124 -8.33 13.95 -1.77
N LYS A 125 -9.00 14.11 -2.91
CA LYS A 125 -8.41 13.75 -4.21
C LYS A 125 -8.58 14.88 -5.21
N PRO A 126 -7.50 15.31 -5.90
CA PRO A 126 -7.63 16.23 -7.00
C PRO A 126 -8.22 15.49 -8.20
N VAL A 127 -9.34 15.96 -8.72
CA VAL A 127 -10.01 15.42 -9.90
C VAL A 127 -9.85 16.42 -11.05
N PRO A 128 -9.28 16.00 -12.20
CA PRO A 128 -9.13 16.87 -13.36
C PRO A 128 -10.45 17.53 -13.75
N ASN A 129 -10.43 18.84 -14.02
CA ASN A 129 -11.58 19.68 -14.40
C ASN A 129 -12.68 19.88 -13.33
N VAL A 130 -12.58 19.21 -12.17
CA VAL A 130 -13.53 19.38 -11.06
C VAL A 130 -12.88 20.13 -9.90
N GLY A 131 -11.59 19.88 -9.64
CA GLY A 131 -10.87 20.39 -8.48
C GLY A 131 -10.77 19.33 -7.38
N TRP A 132 -10.59 19.78 -6.15
CA TRP A 132 -10.48 18.89 -5.00
C TRP A 132 -11.86 18.38 -4.58
N VAL A 133 -11.94 17.06 -4.36
CA VAL A 133 -13.13 16.41 -3.81
C VAL A 133 -12.76 15.83 -2.45
N PHE A 134 -13.55 16.15 -1.43
CA PHE A 134 -13.34 15.70 -0.06
C PHE A 134 -14.42 14.72 0.36
N ILE A 135 -14.02 13.58 0.90
CA ILE A 135 -14.92 12.49 1.28
C ILE A 135 -14.56 12.00 2.68
N GLN A 136 -15.55 11.96 3.58
CA GLN A 136 -15.38 11.29 4.86
C GLN A 136 -15.16 9.79 4.63
N ARG A 137 -14.08 9.26 5.20
CA ARG A 137 -13.67 7.87 5.02
C ARG A 137 -13.32 7.25 6.36
N LEU A 138 -13.22 5.93 6.37
CA LEU A 138 -12.63 5.19 7.48
C LEU A 138 -11.22 4.73 7.11
N PRO A 139 -10.28 4.70 8.08
CA PRO A 139 -8.95 4.17 7.86
C PRO A 139 -9.00 2.68 7.46
N VAL A 140 -8.12 2.27 6.54
CA VAL A 140 -7.97 0.86 6.19
C VAL A 140 -7.23 0.15 7.32
N ARG A 141 -7.89 -0.82 7.98
CA ARG A 141 -7.29 -1.62 9.05
C ARG A 141 -6.16 -2.51 8.50
N LYS A 142 -5.10 -2.70 9.30
CA LYS A 142 -4.13 -3.78 9.06
C LYS A 142 -4.89 -5.11 9.03
N GLN A 143 -4.68 -5.93 8.00
CA GLN A 143 -5.26 -7.27 7.98
C GLN A 143 -4.64 -8.11 9.10
N ALA A 144 -5.33 -8.20 10.23
CA ALA A 144 -4.99 -9.12 11.30
C ALA A 144 -5.07 -10.55 10.76
N GLY A 145 -3.95 -11.18 10.43
CA GLY A 145 -3.90 -12.60 10.06
C GLY A 145 -2.87 -13.03 9.02
N ARG A 146 -2.28 -12.12 8.23
CA ARG A 146 -1.24 -12.54 7.26
C ARG A 146 0.09 -12.83 7.95
N GLU A 147 0.41 -12.10 9.00
CA GLU A 147 1.69 -12.25 9.71
C GLU A 147 1.70 -13.48 10.63
N THR A 148 0.57 -13.81 11.25
CA THR A 148 0.43 -15.05 12.03
C THR A 148 0.46 -16.28 11.12
N ALA A 149 -0.17 -16.25 9.95
CA ALA A 149 -0.10 -17.34 8.98
C ALA A 149 1.30 -17.52 8.37
N ALA A 150 2.01 -16.43 8.06
CA ALA A 150 3.39 -16.48 7.58
C ALA A 150 4.37 -16.99 8.66
N THR A 151 4.19 -16.55 9.91
CA THR A 151 5.01 -16.98 11.05
C THR A 151 4.75 -18.45 11.41
N LEU A 152 3.49 -18.89 11.39
CA LEU A 152 3.12 -20.30 11.60
C LEU A 152 3.63 -21.20 10.45
N ARG A 153 3.62 -20.72 9.20
CA ARG A 153 4.22 -21.43 8.06
C ARG A 153 5.76 -21.52 8.18
N ARG A 154 6.41 -20.46 8.65
CA ARG A 154 7.87 -20.43 8.87
C ARG A 154 8.29 -21.35 10.03
N ALA A 155 7.52 -21.40 11.11
CA ALA A 155 7.73 -22.33 12.23
C ALA A 155 7.49 -23.81 11.84
N LYS A 156 6.55 -24.08 10.91
CA LYS A 156 6.32 -25.43 10.38
C LYS A 156 7.44 -25.87 9.42
N SER A 157 8.04 -24.92 8.69
CA SER A 157 9.18 -25.15 7.80
C SER A 157 10.46 -25.49 8.57
N THR A 158 10.78 -24.78 9.66
CA THR A 158 11.98 -25.06 10.47
C THR A 158 11.92 -26.40 11.21
N ARG A 159 10.73 -26.83 11.64
CA ARG A 159 10.55 -28.14 12.31
C ARG A 159 10.71 -29.35 11.37
N ALA A 160 10.55 -29.16 10.05
CA ALA A 160 10.75 -30.21 9.07
C ALA A 160 12.23 -30.48 8.73
N VAL A 161 13.13 -29.51 9.01
CA VAL A 161 14.57 -29.59 8.69
C VAL A 161 15.38 -30.30 9.78
N MET A 162 14.83 -30.50 10.99
CA MET A 162 15.53 -31.12 12.13
C MET A 162 15.26 -32.63 12.34
N ARG A 163 14.72 -33.35 11.35
CA ARG A 163 14.65 -34.82 11.44
C ARG A 163 15.99 -35.41 10.95
N PRO A 164 16.69 -36.26 11.73
CA PRO A 164 17.92 -36.89 11.26
C PRO A 164 17.65 -37.77 10.03
N MET A 165 18.50 -37.65 9.01
CA MET A 165 18.37 -38.40 7.76
C MET A 165 18.38 -39.91 8.01
N PRO A 166 17.55 -40.71 7.30
CA PRO A 166 17.67 -42.16 7.30
C PRO A 166 18.97 -42.56 6.59
N VAL A 167 19.85 -43.29 7.30
CA VAL A 167 21.07 -43.88 6.73
C VAL A 167 20.70 -44.99 5.73
N PRO A 168 21.16 -44.93 4.46
CA PRO A 168 20.99 -46.01 3.50
C PRO A 168 21.78 -47.27 3.95
N LYS A 169 21.14 -48.44 3.97
CA LYS A 169 21.74 -49.73 4.38
C LYS A 169 22.47 -50.51 3.27
N SER A 170 22.94 -49.84 2.22
CA SER A 170 23.61 -50.53 1.10
C SER A 170 24.81 -49.73 0.59
N PRO A 171 26.00 -50.34 0.46
CA PRO A 171 27.15 -49.65 -0.09
C PRO A 171 27.00 -49.44 -1.60
N PRO A 172 27.57 -48.36 -2.18
CA PRO A 172 27.50 -48.10 -3.60
C PRO A 172 28.39 -49.09 -4.38
N PRO A 173 27.95 -49.64 -5.52
CA PRO A 173 28.79 -50.50 -6.35
C PRO A 173 29.88 -49.68 -7.06
N SER A 174 31.13 -50.10 -6.88
CA SER A 174 32.32 -49.56 -7.54
C SER A 174 32.45 -50.09 -8.97
N SER A 175 32.70 -49.14 -9.88
CA SER A 175 33.31 -49.20 -11.22
C SER A 175 33.75 -50.55 -11.83
N ARG A 176 33.34 -50.80 -13.07
CA ARG A 176 34.28 -51.10 -14.18
C ARG A 176 33.65 -50.88 -15.56
N ALA A 177 34.43 -50.27 -16.45
CA ALA A 177 34.14 -50.01 -17.86
C ALA A 177 34.14 -51.30 -18.71
N VAL A 178 33.45 -51.29 -19.86
CA VAL A 178 33.96 -51.61 -21.23
C VAL A 178 32.85 -51.42 -22.29
N ALA A 179 33.19 -50.57 -23.26
CA ALA A 179 32.92 -50.56 -24.72
C ALA A 179 31.58 -50.96 -25.39
N THR A 180 31.18 -50.05 -26.30
CA THR A 180 30.71 -50.22 -27.70
C THR A 180 29.25 -50.61 -28.04
N ALA A 181 28.72 -49.77 -28.95
CA ALA A 181 27.87 -50.08 -30.12
C ALA A 181 26.34 -49.84 -30.06
N VAL A 182 25.97 -48.69 -30.65
CA VAL A 182 24.94 -48.38 -31.67
C VAL A 182 23.58 -49.13 -31.70
N LYS A 183 22.54 -48.28 -31.85
CA LYS A 183 21.29 -48.38 -32.67
C LYS A 183 19.96 -48.78 -32.00
N SER A 184 19.06 -47.79 -32.04
CA SER A 184 17.68 -47.81 -32.52
C SER A 184 16.57 -48.54 -31.75
N GLN A 185 15.53 -47.73 -31.45
CA GLN A 185 14.09 -48.00 -31.54
C GLN A 185 13.56 -49.33 -30.97
N ALA A 186 12.73 -49.25 -29.94
CA ALA A 186 11.28 -49.28 -30.14
C ALA A 186 10.53 -49.24 -28.80
N THR A 187 9.46 -48.45 -28.82
CA THR A 187 8.24 -48.51 -28.03
C THR A 187 7.89 -49.86 -27.39
N SER A 188 7.53 -49.85 -26.10
CA SER A 188 6.27 -50.46 -25.66
C SER A 188 5.83 -49.95 -24.29
N VAL A 189 4.69 -49.28 -24.34
CA VAL A 189 3.79 -48.96 -23.24
C VAL A 189 3.24 -50.25 -22.63
N LYS A 190 3.18 -50.34 -21.29
CA LYS A 190 2.02 -50.96 -20.64
C LYS A 190 1.75 -50.43 -19.23
N ALA A 191 0.51 -49.96 -19.15
CA ALA A 191 -0.34 -49.55 -18.04
C ALA A 191 -0.05 -50.15 -16.65
N GLY A 192 -0.15 -49.27 -15.64
CA GLY A 192 -0.49 -49.58 -14.26
C GLY A 192 -1.36 -48.46 -13.72
N ALA A 193 -2.65 -48.74 -13.54
CA ALA A 193 -3.70 -47.77 -13.28
C ALA A 193 -3.68 -47.18 -11.86
N ALA A 194 -3.94 -45.87 -11.84
CA ALA A 194 -4.89 -45.17 -10.97
C ALA A 194 -4.77 -45.28 -9.44
N THR A 195 -4.39 -44.16 -8.83
CA THR A 195 -5.20 -43.45 -7.82
C THR A 195 -4.52 -42.13 -7.51
N LYS A 196 -5.21 -40.99 -7.72
CA LYS A 196 -5.26 -39.84 -6.79
C LYS A 196 -5.85 -38.55 -7.39
N SER A 197 -6.76 -38.00 -6.59
CA SER A 197 -7.00 -36.58 -6.30
C SER A 197 -7.47 -35.65 -7.42
N ALA A 198 -8.68 -35.13 -7.21
CA ALA A 198 -9.26 -33.98 -7.87
C ALA A 198 -8.29 -32.79 -7.95
N GLN A 199 -8.13 -32.27 -9.17
CA GLN A 199 -7.30 -31.12 -9.50
C GLN A 199 -8.15 -29.84 -9.32
N PRO A 200 -7.66 -28.79 -8.64
CA PRO A 200 -8.36 -27.51 -8.58
C PRO A 200 -8.40 -26.88 -9.99
N PRO A 201 -9.40 -26.02 -10.29
CA PRO A 201 -9.61 -25.50 -11.64
C PRO A 201 -8.38 -24.73 -12.12
N LYS A 202 -7.96 -25.01 -13.36
CA LYS A 202 -6.85 -24.32 -14.03
C LYS A 202 -7.17 -22.83 -14.08
N LEU A 203 -6.48 -22.02 -13.27
CA LEU A 203 -6.45 -20.58 -13.49
C LEU A 203 -5.85 -20.30 -14.87
N ASN A 204 -6.46 -19.38 -15.61
CA ASN A 204 -5.98 -18.99 -16.93
C ASN A 204 -4.49 -18.62 -16.88
N ASP A 205 -3.74 -19.14 -17.83
CA ASP A 205 -2.31 -18.86 -17.98
C ASP A 205 -2.09 -17.37 -18.24
N LEU A 206 -1.25 -16.73 -17.42
CA LEU A 206 -0.93 -15.30 -17.48
C LEU A 206 -0.38 -14.90 -18.86
N THR A 207 0.33 -15.82 -19.52
CA THR A 207 0.83 -15.62 -20.88
C THR A 207 -0.29 -15.37 -21.88
N THR A 208 -1.42 -16.06 -21.71
CA THR A 208 -2.59 -15.93 -22.57
C THR A 208 -3.27 -14.58 -22.37
N PHE A 209 -3.32 -14.10 -21.13
CA PHE A 209 -3.88 -12.77 -20.81
C PHE A 209 -3.01 -11.64 -21.37
N LEU A 210 -1.69 -11.72 -21.20
CA LEU A 210 -0.76 -10.69 -21.69
C LEU A 210 -0.83 -10.55 -23.23
N ASN A 211 -0.84 -11.68 -23.95
CA ASN A 211 -0.98 -11.69 -25.41
C ASN A 211 -2.33 -11.13 -25.88
N PHE A 212 -3.39 -11.28 -25.08
CA PHE A 212 -4.71 -10.72 -25.40
C PHE A 212 -4.73 -9.20 -25.22
N VAL A 213 -4.17 -8.69 -24.12
CA VAL A 213 -4.10 -7.25 -23.83
C VAL A 213 -3.22 -6.53 -24.85
N GLU A 214 -2.12 -7.14 -25.27
CA GLU A 214 -1.26 -6.57 -26.31
C GLU A 214 -1.98 -6.41 -27.66
N LYS A 215 -2.85 -7.37 -28.01
CA LYS A 215 -3.61 -7.35 -29.27
C LYS A 215 -4.89 -6.52 -29.19
N ASN A 216 -5.38 -6.20 -27.99
CA ASN A 216 -6.65 -5.52 -27.78
C ASN A 216 -6.47 -4.35 -26.81
N PRO A 217 -6.05 -3.17 -27.31
CA PRO A 217 -5.91 -1.98 -26.48
C PRO A 217 -7.24 -1.55 -25.85
N ILE A 218 -7.15 -0.77 -24.78
CA ILE A 218 -8.30 -0.33 -23.99
C ILE A 218 -9.27 0.47 -24.88
N GLY A 219 -10.52 0.00 -24.96
CA GLY A 219 -11.57 0.57 -25.82
C GLY A 219 -12.01 -0.34 -26.97
N THR A 220 -11.32 -1.45 -27.20
CA THR A 220 -11.68 -2.43 -28.24
C THR A 220 -12.85 -3.32 -27.78
N LYS A 221 -13.88 -3.50 -28.62
CA LYS A 221 -15.03 -4.38 -28.33
C LYS A 221 -14.70 -5.83 -28.68
N ALA A 222 -14.66 -6.72 -27.69
CA ALA A 222 -14.48 -8.16 -27.89
C ALA A 222 -15.79 -8.93 -27.60
N LYS A 223 -16.10 -9.94 -28.43
CA LYS A 223 -17.20 -10.89 -28.15
C LYS A 223 -16.65 -12.09 -27.39
N GLY A 224 -17.20 -12.37 -26.20
CA GLY A 224 -16.92 -13.58 -25.44
C GLY A 224 -17.99 -14.65 -25.72
N SER A 225 -17.59 -15.93 -25.74
CA SER A 225 -18.49 -17.06 -25.51
C SER A 225 -18.23 -17.60 -24.11
N VAL A 226 -19.30 -17.88 -23.36
CA VAL A 226 -19.24 -18.52 -22.03
C VAL A 226 -19.02 -20.02 -22.19
#